data_AF-A0A484YJG1-F1
#
_entry.id   AF-A0A484YJG1-F1
#
_cell.length_a   1.000
_cell.length_b   1.000
_cell.length_c   1.000
_cell.angle_alpha   90.00
_cell.angle_beta   90.00
_cell.angle_gamma   90.00
#
_symmetry.space_group_name_H-M   'P 1'
#
loop_
_entity.id
_entity.type
_entity.pdbx_description
1 polymer ?
#
loop_
_entity_poly.entity_id
_entity_poly.type
_entity_poly.pdbx_seq_one_letter_code
_entity_poly.pdbx_strand_id
1 'polypeptide(L)' 'MATGLTTLKILKDQNIADKVAAQGEWLKGQLKEMAKRYPVIGHVRGLGMMIGIEIVKPDEAADHMAASLATASCQR' A
#
# COMPACT_ATOMS: atom_id res chain seq x y z
N MET A 1 1.86 -28.88 16.18
CA MET A 1 1.77 -27.52 15.64
C MET A 1 0.29 -27.16 15.44
N ALA A 2 -0.33 -26.43 16.37
CA ALA A 2 -1.78 -26.15 16.35
C ALA A 2 -2.13 -24.69 16.00
N THR A 3 -1.18 -23.77 16.17
CA THR A 3 -1.38 -22.32 16.00
C THR A 3 -1.47 -21.92 14.53
N GLY A 4 -0.53 -22.36 13.68
CA GLY A 4 -0.50 -21.98 12.25
C GLY A 4 -1.75 -22.41 11.46
N LEU A 5 -2.26 -23.63 11.70
CA LEU A 5 -3.48 -24.11 11.05
C LEU A 5 -4.71 -23.28 11.46
N THR A 6 -4.78 -22.86 12.72
CA THR A 6 -5.86 -22.02 13.22
C THR A 6 -5.81 -20.63 12.59
N THR A 7 -4.64 -20.04 12.44
CA THR A 7 -4.46 -18.76 11.74
C THR A 7 -4.92 -18.84 10.28
N LEU A 8 -4.55 -19.90 9.55
CA LEU A 8 -4.96 -20.08 8.16
C LEU A 8 -6.47 -20.30 8.01
N LYS A 9 -7.09 -21.05 8.93
CA LYS A 9 -8.56 -21.22 8.97
C LYS A 9 -9.24 -19.88 9.18
N ILE A 10 -8.81 -19.09 10.17
CA ILE A 10 -9.35 -17.75 10.43
C ILE A 10 -9.21 -16.84 9.21
N LEU A 11 -8.05 -16.86 8.55
CA LEU A 11 -7.78 -16.04 7.37
C LEU A 11 -8.78 -16.34 6.23
N LYS A 12 -9.09 -17.63 6.03
CA LYS A 12 -10.03 -18.10 5.01
C LYS A 12 -11.50 -17.87 5.41
N ASP A 13 -11.88 -18.28 6.62
CA ASP A 13 -13.27 -18.22 7.11
C ASP A 13 -13.76 -16.78 7.23
N GLN A 14 -12.88 -15.85 7.62
CA GLN A 14 -13.24 -14.44 7.74
C GLN A 14 -13.04 -13.64 6.45
N ASN A 15 -12.64 -14.31 5.36
CA ASN A 15 -12.35 -13.73 4.05
C ASN A 15 -11.52 -12.44 4.13
N ILE A 16 -10.41 -12.52 4.89
CA ILE A 16 -9.60 -11.35 5.25
C ILE A 16 -8.91 -10.75 4.02
N ALA A 17 -8.56 -11.57 3.03
CA ALA A 17 -7.91 -11.12 1.80
C ALA A 17 -8.77 -10.10 1.03
N ASP A 18 -10.06 -10.39 0.84
CA ASP A 18 -10.99 -9.51 0.14
C ASP A 18 -11.24 -8.20 0.91
N LYS A 19 -11.34 -8.31 2.25
CA LYS A 19 -11.46 -7.13 3.13
C LYS A 19 -10.24 -6.23 3.04
N VAL A 20 -9.04 -6.82 3.07
CA VAL A 20 -7.76 -6.12 2.95
C VAL A 20 -7.60 -5.46 1.58
N ALA A 21 -8.08 -6.10 0.51
CA ALA A 21 -8.07 -5.51 -0.82
C ALA A 21 -8.99 -4.28 -0.90
N ALA A 22 -10.23 -4.40 -0.43
CA ALA A 22 -11.19 -3.30 -0.43
C ALA A 22 -10.76 -2.12 0.45
N GLN A 23 -10.29 -2.41 1.68
CA GLN A 23 -9.79 -1.38 2.61
C GLN A 23 -8.50 -0.74 2.10
N GLY A 24 -7.63 -1.52 1.47
CA GLY A 24 -6.40 -1.05 0.86
C GLY A 24 -6.64 -0.04 -0.26
N GLU A 25 -7.57 -0.34 -1.18
CA GLU A 25 -7.94 0.58 -2.26
C GLU A 25 -8.56 1.88 -1.72
N TRP A 26 -9.43 1.78 -0.71
CA TRP A 26 -9.99 2.96 -0.04
C TRP A 26 -8.90 3.83 0.60
N LEU A 27 -8.00 3.23 1.38
CA LEU A 27 -6.92 3.95 2.07
C LEU A 27 -5.95 4.59 1.06
N LYS A 28 -5.60 3.87 -0.01
CA LYS A 28 -4.76 4.38 -1.10
C LYS A 28 -5.40 5.57 -1.81
N GLY A 29 -6.73 5.54 -2.02
CA GLY A 29 -7.48 6.67 -2.54
C GLY A 29 -7.38 7.91 -1.65
N GLN A 30 -7.61 7.74 -0.35
CA GLN A 30 -7.51 8.83 0.63
C GLN A 30 -6.10 9.44 0.68
N LEU A 31 -5.07 8.60 0.64
CA LEU A 31 -3.67 9.04 0.63
C LEU A 31 -3.31 9.82 -0.64
N LYS A 32 -3.86 9.45 -1.80
CA LYS A 32 -3.69 10.23 -3.03
C LYS A 32 -4.38 11.60 -2.94
N GLU A 33 -5.56 11.69 -2.34
CA GLU A 33 -6.22 12.98 -2.10
C GLU A 33 -5.45 13.85 -1.09
N MET A 34 -4.80 13.23 -0.09
CA MET A 34 -3.89 13.94 0.80
C MET A 34 -2.63 14.43 0.07
N ALA A 35 -2.07 13.64 -0.85
CA ALA A 35 -0.90 14.02 -1.63
C ALA A 35 -1.13 15.29 -2.48
N LYS A 36 -2.36 15.52 -2.95
CA LYS A 36 -2.73 16.78 -3.64
C LYS A 36 -2.63 18.01 -2.75
N ARG A 37 -2.84 17.85 -1.44
CA ARG A 37 -2.82 18.96 -0.46
C ARG A 37 -1.44 19.17 0.16
N TYR A 38 -0.62 18.12 0.21
CA TYR A 38 0.69 18.12 0.86
C TYR A 38 1.77 17.72 -0.13
N PRO A 39 2.54 18.68 -0.70
CA PRO A 39 3.60 18.39 -1.67
C PRO A 39 4.76 17.58 -1.08
N VAL A 40 4.82 17.42 0.25
CA VAL A 40 5.76 16.53 0.94
C VAL A 40 5.46 15.04 0.73
N ILE A 41 4.27 14.69 0.24
CA ILE A 41 3.91 13.31 -0.11
C ILE A 41 4.26 13.10 -1.58
N GLY A 42 5.43 12.51 -1.85
CA GLY A 42 5.95 12.34 -3.20
C GLY A 42 5.23 11.22 -3.96
N HIS A 43 5.28 10.00 -3.42
CA HIS A 43 4.67 8.83 -4.08
C HIS A 43 3.97 7.89 -3.09
N VAL A 44 2.81 7.36 -3.49
CA VAL A 44 2.05 6.39 -2.70
C VAL A 44 2.05 5.06 -3.46
N ARG A 45 2.71 4.05 -2.89
CA ARG A 45 2.86 2.69 -3.44
C ARG A 45 2.23 1.65 -2.53
N GLY A 46 1.95 0.45 -3.07
CA GLY A 46 1.41 -0.65 -2.28
C GLY A 46 0.24 -1.39 -2.91
N LEU A 47 -0.02 -2.59 -2.37
CA LEU A 47 -1.13 -3.49 -2.72
C LEU A 47 -1.85 -3.93 -1.43
N GLY A 48 -3.18 -3.88 -1.45
CA GLY A 48 -3.99 -4.15 -0.26
C GLY A 48 -3.61 -3.22 0.90
N MET A 49 -3.43 -3.78 2.09
CA MET A 49 -3.05 -3.02 3.30
C MET A 49 -1.53 -2.82 3.47
N MET A 50 -0.70 -3.32 2.54
CA MET A 50 0.72 -2.99 2.54
C MET A 50 0.94 -1.71 1.71
N ILE A 51 0.81 -0.55 2.35
CA ILE A 51 0.97 0.75 1.69
C ILE A 51 2.28 1.41 2.17
N GLY A 52 3.09 1.85 1.21
CA GLY A 52 4.29 2.66 1.44
C GLY A 52 4.09 4.07 0.91
N ILE A 53 4.52 5.07 1.69
CA ILE A 53 4.49 6.47 1.29
C ILE A 53 5.92 6.97 1.26
N GLU A 54 6.28 7.65 0.19
CA GLU A 54 7.54 8.37 0.06
C GLU A 54 7.34 9.81 0.51
N ILE A 55 8.08 10.21 1.53
CA ILE A 55 8.07 11.58 2.05
C ILE A 55 9.27 12.29 1.44
N VAL A 56 9.01 13.34 0.68
CA VAL A 56 10.03 14.15 -0.01
C VAL A 56 10.10 15.53 0.61
N LYS A 57 11.24 16.20 0.45
CA LYS A 57 11.37 17.60 0.84
C LYS A 57 10.56 18.47 -0.13
N PRO A 58 9.98 19.59 0.34
CA PRO A 58 9.14 20.44 -0.51
C PRO A 58 9.87 21.06 -1.73
N ASP A 59 11.21 21.08 -1.72
CA ASP A 59 12.06 21.62 -2.79
C ASP A 59 12.65 20.53 -3.71
N GLU A 60 12.40 19.25 -3.42
CA GLU A 60 13.05 18.12 -4.10
C GLU A 60 11.96 17.29 -4.81
N ALA A 61 12.05 17.20 -6.14
CA ALA A 61 11.11 16.42 -6.93
C ALA A 61 11.20 14.94 -6.53
N ALA A 62 10.05 14.29 -6.35
CA ALA A 62 10.01 12.86 -6.03
C ALA A 62 10.77 12.05 -7.09
N ASP A 63 11.72 11.21 -6.64
CA ASP A 63 12.59 10.46 -7.51
C ASP A 63 11.79 9.39 -8.28
N HIS A 64 11.33 9.76 -9.48
CA HIS A 64 10.56 8.90 -10.39
C HIS A 64 11.28 7.57 -10.73
N MET A 65 12.61 7.52 -10.60
CA MET A 65 13.42 6.32 -10.84
C MET A 65 13.25 5.26 -9.74
N ALA A 66 13.10 5.65 -8.47
CA ALA A 66 12.81 4.70 -7.38
C ALA A 66 11.38 4.17 -7.45
N ALA A 67 10.45 5.00 -7.96
CA ALA A 67 9.02 4.68 -8.06
C ALA A 67 8.68 3.65 -9.15
N SER A 68 9.33 3.69 -10.33
CA SER A 68 9.02 2.75 -11.43
C SER A 68 9.56 1.33 -11.18
N LEU A 69 10.75 1.21 -10.58
CA LEU A 69 11.40 -0.07 -10.30
C LEU A 69 10.62 -0.92 -9.28
N ALA A 70 9.99 -0.28 -8.28
CA ALA A 70 9.19 -0.98 -7.28
C ALA A 70 7.79 -1.41 -7.77
N THR A 71 7.24 -0.70 -8.77
CA THR A 71 5.93 -1.03 -9.35
C THR A 71 6.03 -2.29 -10.23
N ALA A 72 7.16 -2.44 -10.95
CA ALA A 72 7.43 -3.62 -11.79
C ALA A 72 7.60 -4.92 -10.99
N SER A 73 8.13 -4.87 -9.77
CA SER A 73 8.27 -6.06 -8.90
C SER A 73 6.98 -6.52 -8.25
N CYS A 74 5.93 -5.69 -8.26
CA CYS A 74 4.67 -5.92 -7.55
C CYS A 74 3.56 -6.53 -8.45
N GLN A 75 3.80 -6.61 -9.77
CA GLN A 75 2.85 -7.14 -10.76
C GLN A 75 3.09 -8.61 -11.14
N ARG A 76 3.92 -9.33 -10.38
CA ARG A 76 4.22 -10.76 -10.56
C ARG A 76 3.83 -11.54 -9.32
#